data_AF-A0A930IV29-F1
#
_entry.id   AF-A0A930IV29-F1
#
_cell.length_a   1.000
_cell.length_b   1.000
_cell.length_c   1.000
_cell.angle_alpha   90.00
_cell.angle_beta   90.00
_cell.angle_gamma   90.00
#
_symmetry.space_group_name_H-M   'P 1'
#
loop_
_entity.id
_entity.type
_entity.pdbx_description
1 polymer ?
#
loop_
_entity_poly.entity_id
_entity_poly.type
_entity_poly.pdbx_seq_one_letter_code
_entity_poly.pdbx_strand_id
1 'polypeptide(L)'
;MNKKSTLSAWIIAAMMAMAPAGVTAQTYSSTASTQVFDLSKLGDQTLLEHFAELLDNGKKYPTDADLTAWGIKDEVEFIRSHVRKRAIESRADRLLQDTYENRNLFMNIPGGAGKNLGGYPSKTFANDNFSMWNYTNLFGAWNYGLFQAPGSWADAAHRNGTSIFAGIKFFDHTTGGAANSWASFIMTRNTDGSFRYTHPIINCMRFLGFDGINYNWESTNKYQDADNIAFHKELYKIAKSEGFNDFKIMYYTTSSRLTSYNSSYM
;
A
#
# COMPACT_ATOMS: atom_id res chain seq x y z
N MET A 1 58.14 -10.52 -4.48
CA MET A 1 57.79 -9.29 -5.24
C MET A 1 56.47 -9.50 -5.97
N ASN A 2 55.41 -8.83 -5.49
CA ASN A 2 54.06 -8.83 -6.03
C ASN A 2 54.03 -8.12 -7.39
N LYS A 3 53.88 -8.88 -8.49
CA LYS A 3 53.71 -8.34 -9.86
C LYS A 3 52.33 -8.66 -10.47
N LYS A 4 51.33 -9.00 -9.66
CA LYS A 4 49.98 -9.36 -10.15
C LYS A 4 48.91 -8.28 -9.94
N SER A 5 49.14 -7.25 -9.12
CA SER A 5 48.14 -6.21 -8.83
C SER A 5 48.19 -5.00 -9.76
N THR A 6 49.29 -4.80 -10.50
CA THR A 6 49.46 -3.63 -11.34
C THR A 6 48.60 -3.70 -12.60
N LEU A 7 48.54 -4.85 -13.28
CA LEU A 7 47.79 -4.97 -14.53
C LEU A 7 46.27 -4.72 -14.35
N SER A 8 45.69 -5.21 -13.26
CA SER A 8 44.27 -4.97 -12.94
C SER A 8 43.96 -3.50 -12.63
N ALA A 9 44.89 -2.80 -11.97
CA ALA A 9 44.73 -1.36 -11.69
C ALA A 9 44.84 -0.51 -12.96
N TRP A 10 45.70 -0.89 -13.91
CA TRP A 10 45.82 -0.22 -15.20
C TRP A 10 44.61 -0.43 -16.11
N ILE A 11 43.97 -1.61 -16.08
CA ILE A 11 42.74 -1.87 -16.84
C ILE A 11 41.59 -1.02 -16.30
N ILE A 12 41.42 -0.91 -14.97
CA ILE A 12 40.37 -0.08 -14.37
C ILE A 12 40.61 1.40 -14.66
N ALA A 13 41.87 1.87 -14.59
CA ALA A 13 42.22 3.24 -14.95
C ALA A 13 41.98 3.54 -16.44
N ALA A 14 42.24 2.59 -17.33
CA ALA A 14 41.95 2.74 -18.76
C ALA A 14 40.44 2.76 -19.05
N MET A 15 39.64 1.98 -18.33
CA MET A 15 38.18 2.00 -18.45
C MET A 15 37.56 3.31 -17.93
N MET A 16 38.19 3.98 -16.97
CA MET A 16 37.76 5.30 -16.45
C MET A 16 38.23 6.48 -17.33
N ALA A 17 39.23 6.27 -18.20
CA ALA A 17 39.76 7.28 -19.12
C ALA A 17 39.15 7.20 -20.53
N MET A 18 38.35 6.18 -20.82
CA MET A 18 37.55 6.13 -22.03
C MET A 18 36.51 7.25 -21.95
N ALA A 19 36.61 8.25 -22.83
CA ALA A 19 35.56 9.24 -23.01
C ALA A 19 34.22 8.50 -23.16
N PRO A 20 33.14 8.94 -22.51
CA PRO A 20 31.85 8.27 -22.61
C PRO A 20 31.55 8.09 -24.10
N ALA A 21 31.52 6.83 -24.56
CA ALA A 21 31.01 6.53 -25.89
C ALA A 21 29.66 7.21 -25.94
N GLY A 22 29.52 8.19 -26.85
CA GLY A 22 28.36 9.07 -26.91
C GLY A 22 27.11 8.20 -26.93
N VAL A 23 26.47 8.06 -25.76
CA VAL A 23 25.18 7.41 -25.67
C VAL A 23 24.30 8.34 -26.47
N THR A 24 23.89 7.92 -27.66
CA THR A 24 22.86 8.61 -28.42
C THR A 24 21.68 8.74 -27.48
N ALA A 25 21.48 9.93 -26.91
CA ALA A 25 20.31 10.24 -26.12
C ALA A 25 19.12 9.82 -26.96
N GLN A 26 18.33 8.89 -26.43
CA GLN A 26 17.18 8.35 -27.14
C GLN A 26 16.31 9.54 -27.54
N THR A 27 16.21 9.84 -28.84
CA THR A 27 15.46 10.98 -29.32
C THR A 27 13.98 10.65 -29.12
N TYR A 28 13.39 11.13 -28.03
CA TYR A 28 11.98 10.97 -27.77
C TYR A 28 11.17 11.65 -28.88
N SER A 29 10.18 10.95 -29.43
CA SER A 29 9.22 11.55 -30.35
C SER A 29 8.59 12.79 -29.69
N SER A 30 8.43 13.89 -30.44
CA SER A 30 7.73 15.09 -29.96
C SER A 30 6.24 14.85 -29.65
N THR A 31 5.72 13.68 -30.02
CA THR A 31 4.36 13.18 -29.70
C THR A 31 4.33 12.12 -28.60
N ALA A 32 5.47 11.76 -27.99
CA ALA A 32 5.48 10.83 -26.88
C ALA A 32 4.74 11.45 -25.68
N SER A 33 3.74 10.74 -25.16
CA SER A 33 3.03 11.15 -23.94
C SER A 33 4.03 11.40 -22.83
N THR A 34 3.91 12.55 -22.17
CA THR A 34 4.65 12.86 -20.93
C THR A 34 4.03 12.16 -19.71
N GLN A 35 2.83 11.61 -19.87
CA GLN A 35 2.13 10.85 -18.84
C GLN A 35 2.46 9.37 -19.00
N VAL A 36 3.16 8.83 -18.00
CA VAL A 36 3.67 7.44 -17.97
C VAL A 36 2.61 6.46 -17.44
N PHE A 37 1.60 6.94 -16.71
CA PHE A 37 0.54 6.13 -16.11
C PHE A 37 -0.72 6.97 -15.84
N ASP A 38 -1.90 6.32 -15.76
CA ASP A 38 -3.17 6.97 -15.42
C ASP A 38 -3.94 6.22 -14.32
N LEU A 39 -3.91 6.75 -13.10
CA LEU A 39 -4.61 6.14 -11.96
C LEU A 39 -6.09 6.55 -11.87
N SER A 40 -6.63 7.31 -12.84
CA SER A 40 -8.00 7.83 -12.79
C SER A 40 -9.07 6.73 -12.67
N LYS A 41 -8.76 5.53 -13.18
CA LYS A 41 -9.63 4.34 -13.15
C LYS A 41 -9.41 3.44 -11.93
N LEU A 42 -8.41 3.74 -11.09
CA LEU A 42 -8.07 2.97 -9.89
C LEU A 42 -8.70 3.60 -8.63
N GLY A 43 -9.97 4.02 -8.76
CA GLY A 43 -10.76 4.49 -7.62
C GLY A 43 -11.12 3.35 -6.68
N ASP A 44 -11.18 3.62 -5.38
CA ASP A 44 -11.41 2.60 -4.36
C ASP A 44 -12.75 1.85 -4.54
N GLN A 45 -13.85 2.58 -4.72
CA GLN A 45 -15.18 1.99 -4.94
C GLN A 45 -15.26 1.23 -6.26
N THR A 46 -14.75 1.81 -7.35
CA THR A 46 -14.72 1.17 -8.69
C THR A 46 -13.98 -0.15 -8.67
N LEU A 47 -12.81 -0.20 -8.01
CA LEU A 47 -12.07 -1.44 -7.88
C LEU A 47 -12.86 -2.48 -7.06
N LEU A 48 -13.52 -2.06 -5.98
CA LEU A 48 -14.34 -2.98 -5.17
C LEU A 48 -15.60 -3.46 -5.88
N GLU A 49 -16.21 -2.64 -6.73
CA GLU A 49 -17.33 -3.05 -7.60
C GLU A 49 -16.87 -4.16 -8.55
N HIS A 50 -15.73 -3.96 -9.23
CA HIS A 50 -15.14 -4.99 -10.10
C HIS A 50 -14.82 -6.30 -9.35
N PHE A 51 -14.26 -6.23 -8.14
CA PHE A 51 -14.03 -7.43 -7.33
C PHE A 51 -15.33 -8.09 -6.84
N ALA A 52 -16.40 -7.32 -6.61
CA ALA A 52 -17.71 -7.86 -6.29
C ALA A 52 -18.34 -8.58 -7.50
N GLU A 53 -18.26 -7.99 -8.69
CA GLU A 53 -18.70 -8.61 -9.95
C GLU A 53 -17.95 -9.91 -10.25
N LEU A 54 -16.64 -9.96 -9.99
CA LEU A 54 -15.88 -11.21 -10.10
C LEU A 54 -16.45 -12.29 -9.19
N LEU A 55 -16.73 -11.96 -7.93
CA LEU A 55 -17.26 -12.92 -6.96
C LEU A 55 -18.65 -13.41 -7.32
N ASP A 56 -19.52 -12.53 -7.82
CA ASP A 56 -20.84 -12.91 -8.34
C ASP A 56 -20.72 -13.93 -9.49
N ASN A 57 -19.63 -13.88 -10.24
CA ASN A 57 -19.28 -14.82 -11.32
C ASN A 57 -18.42 -16.00 -10.85
N GLY A 58 -18.28 -16.22 -9.54
CA GLY A 58 -17.50 -17.32 -8.97
C GLY A 58 -15.98 -17.17 -9.13
N LYS A 59 -15.49 -15.98 -9.50
CA LYS A 59 -14.07 -15.66 -9.62
C LYS A 59 -13.59 -14.86 -8.41
N LYS A 60 -12.42 -15.19 -7.91
CA LYS A 60 -11.84 -14.49 -6.75
C LYS A 60 -10.90 -13.34 -7.12
N TYR A 61 -10.18 -13.52 -8.23
CA TYR A 61 -9.15 -12.60 -8.69
C TYR A 61 -9.32 -12.35 -10.19
N PRO A 62 -8.97 -11.15 -10.67
CA PRO A 62 -9.03 -10.85 -12.08
C PRO A 62 -7.97 -11.62 -12.87
N THR A 63 -8.30 -11.92 -14.11
CA THR A 63 -7.34 -12.33 -15.16
C THR A 63 -6.87 -11.11 -15.95
N ASP A 64 -5.82 -11.27 -16.77
CA ASP A 64 -5.39 -10.23 -17.72
C ASP A 64 -6.53 -9.73 -18.61
N ALA A 65 -7.45 -10.61 -19.01
CA ALA A 65 -8.60 -10.23 -19.82
C ALA A 65 -9.57 -9.32 -19.04
N ASP A 66 -9.81 -9.64 -17.76
CA ASP A 66 -10.64 -8.82 -16.88
C ASP A 66 -9.98 -7.44 -16.67
N LEU A 67 -8.68 -7.40 -16.36
CA LEU A 67 -7.92 -6.13 -16.20
C LEU A 67 -7.87 -5.29 -17.49
N THR A 68 -7.81 -5.94 -18.65
CA THR A 68 -7.88 -5.27 -19.97
C THR A 68 -9.25 -4.67 -20.20
N ALA A 69 -10.33 -5.40 -19.87
CA ALA A 69 -11.70 -4.92 -20.00
C ALA A 69 -11.99 -3.73 -19.08
N TRP A 70 -11.41 -3.72 -17.87
CA TRP A 70 -11.47 -2.58 -16.96
C TRP A 70 -10.57 -1.41 -17.40
N GLY A 71 -9.66 -1.66 -18.34
CA GLY A 71 -8.73 -0.67 -18.87
C GLY A 71 -7.70 -0.20 -17.85
N ILE A 72 -7.24 -1.12 -16.99
CA ILE A 72 -6.24 -0.87 -15.93
C ILE A 72 -5.07 -1.86 -15.95
N LYS A 73 -4.96 -2.68 -17.02
CA LYS A 73 -4.00 -3.80 -17.06
C LYS A 73 -2.56 -3.37 -16.78
N ASP A 74 -2.14 -2.25 -17.38
CA ASP A 74 -0.78 -1.77 -17.19
C ASP A 74 -0.69 -0.88 -15.94
N GLU A 75 -1.76 -0.14 -15.64
CA GLU A 75 -1.79 0.82 -14.53
C GLU A 75 -1.82 0.15 -13.16
N VAL A 76 -2.47 -1.01 -13.04
CA VAL A 76 -2.55 -1.76 -11.78
C VAL A 76 -1.19 -2.23 -11.30
N GLU A 77 -0.24 -2.43 -12.21
CA GLU A 77 1.12 -2.85 -11.87
C GLU A 77 1.91 -1.74 -11.14
N PHE A 78 1.48 -0.47 -11.20
CA PHE A 78 2.09 0.60 -10.42
C PHE A 78 1.63 0.63 -8.96
N ILE A 79 0.48 0.03 -8.64
CA ILE A 79 -0.05 -0.08 -7.27
C ILE A 79 0.11 -1.49 -6.68
N ARG A 80 0.34 -2.50 -7.52
CA ARG A 80 0.54 -3.88 -7.09
C ARG A 80 1.97 -4.09 -6.62
N SER A 81 2.12 -4.78 -5.49
CA SER A 81 3.40 -5.28 -5.01
C SER A 81 3.80 -6.57 -5.74
N HIS A 82 5.08 -6.70 -6.05
CA HIS A 82 5.69 -7.89 -6.64
C HIS A 82 6.63 -8.61 -5.66
N VAL A 83 6.74 -8.11 -4.42
CA VAL A 83 7.60 -8.66 -3.38
C VAL A 83 6.77 -9.24 -2.25
N ARG A 84 6.98 -10.53 -1.97
CA ARG A 84 6.44 -11.16 -0.76
C ARG A 84 7.13 -10.62 0.49
N LYS A 85 6.36 -10.28 1.52
CA LYS A 85 6.88 -9.85 2.82
C LYS A 85 7.85 -10.88 3.40
N ARG A 86 9.05 -10.42 3.78
CA ARG A 86 10.06 -11.25 4.44
C ARG A 86 9.74 -11.45 5.91
N ALA A 87 10.18 -12.58 6.46
CA ALA A 87 10.24 -12.74 7.90
C ALA A 87 11.28 -11.78 8.48
N ILE A 88 11.02 -11.26 9.67
CA ILE A 88 12.01 -10.48 10.42
C ILE A 88 12.88 -11.43 11.25
N GLU A 89 14.15 -11.08 11.39
CA GLU A 89 15.08 -11.80 12.25
C GLU A 89 14.67 -11.69 13.73
N SER A 90 15.14 -12.65 14.52
CA SER A 90 14.92 -12.63 15.97
C SER A 90 15.46 -11.33 16.59
N ARG A 91 14.73 -10.80 17.57
CA ARG A 91 15.16 -9.64 18.37
C ARG A 91 16.15 -10.03 19.47
N ALA A 92 16.43 -11.31 19.67
CA ALA A 92 17.27 -11.82 20.76
C ALA A 92 18.73 -11.35 20.68
N ASP A 93 19.27 -11.15 19.47
CA ASP A 93 20.69 -10.78 19.28
C ASP A 93 20.92 -9.26 19.12
N ARG A 94 19.95 -8.44 19.55
CA ARG A 94 20.08 -6.98 19.48
C ARG A 94 21.24 -6.47 20.33
N LEU A 95 21.95 -5.45 19.85
CA LEU A 95 22.98 -4.79 20.65
C LEU A 95 22.41 -4.20 21.95
N LEU A 96 21.21 -3.63 21.88
CA LEU A 96 20.47 -3.06 23.01
C LEU A 96 19.38 -4.04 23.47
N GLN A 97 19.70 -4.79 24.52
CA GLN A 97 18.88 -5.88 25.07
C GLN A 97 17.73 -5.37 25.96
N ASP A 98 17.82 -4.14 26.45
CA ASP A 98 16.82 -3.49 27.31
C ASP A 98 15.72 -2.77 26.52
N THR A 99 15.72 -2.88 25.19
CA THR A 99 14.64 -2.34 24.36
C THR A 99 13.37 -3.17 24.50
N TYR A 100 12.21 -2.50 24.56
CA TYR A 100 10.91 -3.18 24.62
C TYR A 100 10.69 -4.06 23.37
N GLU A 101 10.84 -5.37 23.51
CA GLU A 101 10.73 -6.31 22.39
C GLU A 101 9.35 -6.25 21.72
N ASN A 102 8.31 -5.96 22.51
CA ASN A 102 6.91 -5.96 22.07
C ASN A 102 6.41 -4.58 21.61
N ARG A 103 7.29 -3.58 21.57
CA ARG A 103 6.95 -2.26 21.03
C ARG A 103 7.06 -2.32 19.50
N ASN A 104 5.99 -1.92 18.85
CA ASN A 104 5.92 -1.76 17.40
C ASN A 104 5.85 -0.28 17.05
N LEU A 105 6.51 0.10 15.94
CA LEU A 105 6.40 1.44 15.37
C LEU A 105 5.54 1.38 14.11
N PHE A 106 4.52 2.22 14.08
CA PHE A 106 3.79 2.57 12.88
C PHE A 106 4.28 3.92 12.37
N MET A 107 4.79 3.95 11.14
CA MET A 107 5.22 5.17 10.47
C MET A 107 4.25 5.51 9.35
N ASN A 108 3.60 6.66 9.45
CA ASN A 108 2.56 7.10 8.51
C ASN A 108 2.95 8.48 7.97
N ILE A 109 3.49 8.51 6.77
CA ILE A 109 4.08 9.72 6.19
C ILE A 109 3.55 9.95 4.77
N PRO A 110 3.54 11.20 4.29
CA PRO A 110 3.32 11.45 2.87
C PRO A 110 4.49 10.88 2.05
N GLY A 111 4.21 10.49 0.81
CA GLY A 111 5.23 10.14 -0.17
C GLY A 111 5.37 11.22 -1.23
N GLY A 112 6.58 11.75 -1.35
CA GLY A 112 6.92 12.87 -2.20
C GLY A 112 6.27 14.17 -1.75
N ALA A 113 6.53 15.24 -2.52
CA ALA A 113 5.86 16.52 -2.35
C ALA A 113 4.56 16.56 -3.18
N GLY A 114 3.40 16.47 -2.52
CA GLY A 114 2.07 16.56 -3.15
C GLY A 114 1.29 15.25 -3.11
N LYS A 115 0.04 15.26 -3.58
CA LYS A 115 -0.88 14.10 -3.51
C LYS A 115 -0.62 13.11 -4.66
N ASN A 116 -0.58 11.81 -4.38
CA ASN A 116 -0.45 10.73 -5.39
C ASN A 116 0.78 10.86 -6.31
N LEU A 117 1.93 11.35 -5.81
CA LEU A 117 3.12 11.59 -6.64
C LEU A 117 4.32 10.71 -6.27
N GLY A 118 4.65 10.60 -4.99
CA GLY A 118 5.79 9.79 -4.54
C GLY A 118 5.62 8.29 -4.75
N GLY A 119 6.73 7.57 -4.86
CA GLY A 119 6.73 6.12 -5.12
C GLY A 119 6.30 5.71 -6.54
N TYR A 120 5.52 6.53 -7.26
CA TYR A 120 5.25 6.33 -8.68
C TYR A 120 6.44 6.75 -9.56
N PRO A 121 6.53 6.26 -10.81
CA PRO A 121 7.59 6.64 -11.74
C PRO A 121 7.70 8.16 -11.87
N SER A 122 8.89 8.70 -11.56
CA SER A 122 9.15 10.14 -11.66
C SER A 122 10.59 10.41 -12.05
N LYS A 123 10.85 11.64 -12.51
CA LYS A 123 12.19 12.16 -12.79
C LYS A 123 12.85 12.84 -11.58
N THR A 124 12.23 12.74 -10.41
CA THR A 124 12.64 13.45 -9.21
C THR A 124 13.46 12.53 -8.31
N PHE A 125 14.74 12.85 -8.11
CA PHE A 125 15.62 12.08 -7.23
C PHE A 125 15.21 12.18 -5.75
N ALA A 126 14.80 13.37 -5.32
CA ALA A 126 14.31 13.61 -3.97
C ALA A 126 12.83 13.20 -3.84
N ASN A 127 12.57 11.89 -3.73
CA ASN A 127 11.23 11.33 -3.71
C ASN A 127 11.01 10.31 -2.56
N ASP A 128 11.26 10.77 -1.33
CA ASP A 128 11.06 10.04 -0.05
C ASP A 128 11.59 8.60 -0.02
N ASN A 129 12.91 8.48 0.05
CA ASN A 129 13.62 7.20 0.15
C ASN A 129 13.72 6.72 1.61
N PHE A 130 12.59 6.37 2.21
CA PHE A 130 12.55 5.87 3.60
C PHE A 130 13.44 4.62 3.77
N SER A 131 14.26 4.61 4.81
CA SER A 131 15.27 3.56 5.05
C SER A 131 15.32 3.04 6.49
N MET A 132 14.48 3.56 7.39
CA MET A 132 14.44 3.15 8.80
C MET A 132 13.57 1.90 9.03
N TRP A 133 13.48 1.01 8.04
CA TRP A 133 12.59 -0.17 8.05
C TRP A 133 12.87 -1.12 9.21
N ASN A 134 14.12 -1.22 9.65
CA ASN A 134 14.53 -2.04 10.79
C ASN A 134 13.88 -1.62 12.12
N TYR A 135 13.31 -0.41 12.18
CA TYR A 135 12.54 0.07 13.34
C TYR A 135 11.03 0.09 13.09
N THR A 136 10.57 -0.12 11.86
CA THR A 136 9.18 0.08 11.45
C THR A 136 8.49 -1.24 11.18
N ASN A 137 7.42 -1.52 11.94
CA ASN A 137 6.65 -2.76 11.79
C ASN A 137 5.47 -2.61 10.85
N LEU A 138 4.98 -1.37 10.74
CA LEU A 138 3.84 -1.01 9.92
C LEU A 138 4.11 0.34 9.25
N PHE A 139 3.75 0.44 7.99
CA PHE A 139 3.95 1.64 7.18
C PHE A 139 2.64 2.11 6.57
N GLY A 140 2.48 3.43 6.49
CA GLY A 140 1.28 4.08 5.96
C GLY A 140 1.65 5.14 4.94
N ALA A 141 0.87 5.21 3.87
CA ALA A 141 1.05 6.14 2.77
C ALA A 141 -0.01 7.26 2.91
N TRP A 142 0.28 8.28 3.73
CA TRP A 142 -0.69 9.25 4.25
C TRP A 142 -1.43 10.08 3.19
N ASN A 143 -0.76 10.38 2.08
CA ASN A 143 -1.29 11.21 0.99
C ASN A 143 -1.84 10.38 -0.19
N TYR A 144 -2.09 9.08 0.01
CA TYR A 144 -2.66 8.18 -1.00
C TYR A 144 -4.04 7.71 -0.59
N GLY A 145 -4.98 7.72 -1.54
CA GLY A 145 -6.30 7.13 -1.35
C GLY A 145 -6.21 5.63 -1.07
N LEU A 146 -7.30 5.06 -0.56
CA LEU A 146 -7.38 3.62 -0.34
C LEU A 146 -7.17 2.85 -1.66
N PHE A 147 -6.35 1.79 -1.60
CA PHE A 147 -5.84 1.01 -2.73
C PHE A 147 -4.93 1.77 -3.72
N GLN A 148 -4.44 2.95 -3.32
CA GLN A 148 -3.56 3.78 -4.16
C GLN A 148 -2.17 3.99 -3.55
N ALA A 149 -1.82 3.30 -2.46
CA ALA A 149 -0.41 3.26 -2.05
C ALA A 149 0.45 2.72 -3.21
N PRO A 150 1.64 3.27 -3.47
CA PRO A 150 2.48 2.78 -4.56
C PRO A 150 2.96 1.33 -4.33
N GLY A 151 2.93 0.51 -5.37
CA GLY A 151 3.45 -0.87 -5.31
C GLY A 151 4.94 -0.92 -4.95
N SER A 152 5.70 0.09 -5.38
CA SER A 152 7.13 0.26 -5.04
C SER A 152 7.37 0.45 -3.53
N TRP A 153 6.45 1.12 -2.83
CA TRP A 153 6.51 1.30 -1.39
C TRP A 153 6.15 0.03 -0.66
N ALA A 154 5.14 -0.70 -1.14
CA ALA A 154 4.81 -2.02 -0.63
C ALA A 154 5.99 -2.98 -0.81
N ASP A 155 6.64 -2.97 -1.98
CA ASP A 155 7.83 -3.76 -2.24
C ASP A 155 8.98 -3.43 -1.29
N ALA A 156 9.25 -2.15 -1.06
CA ALA A 156 10.27 -1.71 -0.12
C ALA A 156 9.96 -2.15 1.32
N ALA A 157 8.72 -1.97 1.77
CA ALA A 157 8.28 -2.40 3.11
C ALA A 157 8.41 -3.93 3.25
N HIS A 158 7.86 -4.68 2.30
CA HIS A 158 7.87 -6.14 2.30
C HIS A 158 9.26 -6.74 2.24
N ARG A 159 10.16 -6.15 1.43
CA ARG A 159 11.57 -6.57 1.36
C ARG A 159 12.29 -6.43 2.70
N ASN A 160 11.81 -5.54 3.57
CA ASN A 160 12.36 -5.33 4.91
C ASN A 160 11.50 -5.95 6.04
N GLY A 161 10.48 -6.74 5.69
CA GLY A 161 9.60 -7.41 6.66
C GLY A 161 8.59 -6.50 7.36
N THR A 162 8.44 -5.27 6.88
CA THR A 162 7.46 -4.29 7.33
C THR A 162 6.14 -4.50 6.60
N SER A 163 5.01 -4.45 7.32
CA SER A 163 3.69 -4.44 6.69
C SER A 163 3.33 -3.05 6.17
N ILE A 164 2.46 -2.95 5.16
CA ILE A 164 2.00 -1.66 4.63
C ILE A 164 0.47 -1.59 4.49
N PHE A 165 -0.11 -0.43 4.81
CA PHE A 165 -1.52 -0.16 4.51
C PHE A 165 -1.71 0.25 3.05
N ALA A 166 -2.86 -0.11 2.47
CA ALA A 166 -3.21 0.14 1.08
C ALA A 166 -3.38 1.63 0.70
N GLY A 167 -3.04 2.56 1.59
CA GLY A 167 -3.42 3.97 1.55
C GLY A 167 -4.33 4.29 2.73
N ILE A 168 -5.03 5.41 2.67
CA ILE A 168 -5.86 5.91 3.77
C ILE A 168 -7.21 6.43 3.29
N LYS A 169 -8.21 6.30 4.15
CA LYS A 169 -9.52 6.93 3.98
C LYS A 169 -9.77 7.95 5.08
N PHE A 170 -9.96 9.21 4.67
CA PHE A 170 -10.24 10.33 5.55
C PHE A 170 -11.76 10.55 5.70
N PHE A 171 -12.18 10.78 6.95
CA PHE A 171 -13.49 11.29 7.33
C PHE A 171 -13.28 12.56 8.12
N ASP A 172 -12.91 13.63 7.43
CA ASP A 172 -12.70 14.98 8.00
C ASP A 172 -13.75 15.98 7.46
N HIS A 173 -13.70 17.23 7.90
CA HIS A 173 -14.65 18.27 7.48
C HIS A 173 -14.48 18.73 6.03
N THR A 174 -13.30 18.50 5.43
CA THR A 174 -12.96 18.87 4.05
C THR A 174 -13.29 17.78 3.03
N THR A 175 -13.42 16.53 3.49
CA THR A 175 -13.69 15.33 2.68
C THR A 175 -15.13 14.83 2.81
N GLY A 176 -16.00 15.56 3.53
CA GLY A 176 -17.32 15.12 3.97
C GLY A 176 -18.19 14.43 2.91
N GLY A 177 -18.17 14.88 1.65
CA GLY A 177 -18.89 14.21 0.55
C GLY A 177 -18.34 12.82 0.22
N ALA A 178 -17.02 12.70 0.02
CA ALA A 178 -16.35 11.44 -0.29
C ALA A 178 -16.34 10.47 0.91
N ALA A 179 -16.22 11.02 2.13
CA ALA A 179 -16.29 10.29 3.39
C ALA A 179 -17.69 9.64 3.59
N ASN A 180 -18.76 10.40 3.36
CA ASN A 180 -20.13 9.89 3.46
C ASN A 180 -20.45 8.86 2.38
N SER A 181 -19.94 9.06 1.16
CA SER A 181 -20.05 8.08 0.08
C SER A 181 -19.43 6.73 0.48
N TRP A 182 -18.20 6.73 1.00
CA TRP A 182 -17.56 5.49 1.44
C TRP A 182 -18.27 4.82 2.61
N ALA A 183 -18.63 5.59 3.65
CA ALA A 183 -19.35 5.04 4.81
C ALA A 183 -20.66 4.36 4.39
N SER A 184 -21.34 4.89 3.38
CA SER A 184 -22.56 4.29 2.83
C SER A 184 -22.24 3.07 1.95
N PHE A 185 -21.20 3.15 1.13
CA PHE A 185 -20.75 2.09 0.23
C PHE A 185 -20.42 0.81 0.98
N ILE A 186 -19.62 0.88 2.05
CA ILE A 186 -19.27 -0.33 2.83
C ILE A 186 -20.47 -0.96 3.56
N MET A 187 -21.57 -0.22 3.70
CA MET A 187 -22.81 -0.71 4.29
C MET A 187 -23.75 -1.37 3.27
N THR A 188 -23.42 -1.40 1.97
CA THR A 188 -24.20 -2.15 0.99
C THR A 188 -24.29 -3.62 1.39
N ARG A 189 -25.50 -4.19 1.29
CA ARG A 189 -25.79 -5.59 1.61
C ARG A 189 -26.13 -6.38 0.35
N ASN A 190 -25.82 -7.67 0.36
CA ASN A 190 -26.37 -8.64 -0.57
C ASN A 190 -27.84 -8.96 -0.21
N THR A 191 -28.54 -9.71 -1.06
CA THR A 191 -29.94 -10.11 -0.84
C THR A 191 -30.14 -10.98 0.41
N ASP A 192 -29.10 -11.68 0.85
CA ASP A 192 -29.09 -12.49 2.07
C ASP A 192 -28.77 -11.68 3.35
N GLY A 193 -28.56 -10.36 3.23
CA GLY A 193 -28.23 -9.47 4.33
C GLY A 193 -26.75 -9.41 4.71
N SER A 194 -25.88 -10.19 4.06
CA SER A 194 -24.42 -10.12 4.25
C SER A 194 -23.84 -8.82 3.69
N PHE A 195 -22.70 -8.37 4.24
CA PHE A 195 -21.99 -7.20 3.71
C PHE A 195 -21.41 -7.49 2.32
N ARG A 196 -21.75 -6.67 1.33
CA ARG A 196 -21.35 -6.92 -0.06
C ARG A 196 -19.84 -6.83 -0.29
N TYR A 197 -19.17 -5.89 0.38
CA TYR A 197 -17.79 -5.53 0.07
C TYR A 197 -16.72 -6.13 1.00
N THR A 198 -17.08 -6.99 1.96
CA THR A 198 -16.09 -7.60 2.87
C THR A 198 -15.14 -8.56 2.15
N HIS A 199 -15.66 -9.48 1.33
CA HIS A 199 -14.83 -10.34 0.48
C HIS A 199 -14.08 -9.57 -0.62
N PRO A 200 -14.72 -8.65 -1.38
CA PRO A 200 -14.02 -7.79 -2.34
C PRO A 200 -12.82 -7.06 -1.76
N ILE A 201 -12.93 -6.46 -0.57
CA ILE A 201 -11.83 -5.76 0.09
C ILE A 201 -10.66 -6.69 0.37
N ILE A 202 -10.92 -7.85 0.99
CA ILE A 202 -9.87 -8.83 1.30
C ILE A 202 -9.19 -9.33 0.02
N ASN A 203 -9.96 -9.65 -1.02
CA ASN A 203 -9.40 -10.12 -2.29
C ASN A 203 -8.59 -9.03 -2.99
N CYS A 204 -9.08 -7.79 -3.00
CA CYS A 204 -8.39 -6.64 -3.57
C CYS A 204 -7.03 -6.43 -2.89
N MET A 205 -6.98 -6.36 -1.56
CA MET A 205 -5.71 -6.21 -0.84
C MET A 205 -4.73 -7.36 -1.08
N ARG A 206 -5.23 -8.61 -1.12
CA ARG A 206 -4.39 -9.77 -1.42
C ARG A 206 -3.88 -9.78 -2.86
N PHE A 207 -4.69 -9.28 -3.80
CA PHE A 207 -4.30 -9.16 -5.21
C PHE A 207 -3.23 -8.08 -5.41
N LEU A 208 -3.42 -6.92 -4.77
CA LEU A 208 -2.49 -5.79 -4.83
C LEU A 208 -1.25 -5.97 -3.93
N GLY A 209 -1.31 -6.85 -2.94
CA GLY A 209 -0.20 -7.06 -2.00
C GLY A 209 -0.11 -5.95 -0.94
N PHE A 210 -1.23 -5.63 -0.29
CA PHE A 210 -1.26 -4.77 0.89
C PHE A 210 -1.72 -5.55 2.11
N ASP A 211 -1.32 -5.09 3.31
CA ASP A 211 -1.56 -5.79 4.58
C ASP A 211 -2.71 -5.22 5.41
N GLY A 212 -3.40 -4.17 4.92
CA GLY A 212 -4.46 -3.57 5.71
C GLY A 212 -5.00 -2.24 5.22
N ILE A 213 -5.83 -1.66 6.08
CA ILE A 213 -6.54 -0.41 5.84
C ILE A 213 -6.21 0.61 6.92
N ASN A 214 -6.02 1.86 6.51
CA ASN A 214 -5.86 2.99 7.41
C ASN A 214 -7.10 3.90 7.34
N TYR A 215 -7.76 4.11 8.47
CA TYR A 215 -8.91 5.00 8.58
C TYR A 215 -8.60 6.19 9.48
N ASN A 216 -8.93 7.39 9.00
CA ASN A 216 -8.80 8.61 9.76
C ASN A 216 -10.17 9.26 10.03
N TRP A 217 -10.75 9.01 11.21
CA TRP A 217 -12.05 9.51 11.62
C TRP A 217 -11.91 10.80 12.45
N GLU A 218 -11.84 11.95 11.77
CA GLU A 218 -11.65 13.26 12.43
C GLU A 218 -12.96 14.01 12.70
N SER A 219 -13.99 13.83 11.87
CA SER A 219 -15.21 14.64 11.90
C SER A 219 -16.50 13.87 12.21
N THR A 220 -16.40 12.57 12.54
CA THR A 220 -17.58 11.73 12.81
C THR A 220 -17.28 10.57 13.76
N ASN A 221 -18.33 10.12 14.46
CA ASN A 221 -18.30 8.96 15.36
C ASN A 221 -18.93 7.71 14.76
N LYS A 222 -19.19 7.67 13.44
CA LYS A 222 -19.76 6.48 12.74
C LYS A 222 -18.94 5.20 12.90
N TYR A 223 -17.67 5.29 13.32
CA TYR A 223 -16.88 4.12 13.69
C TYR A 223 -17.44 3.39 14.93
N GLN A 224 -18.30 4.03 15.72
CA GLN A 224 -18.98 3.43 16.88
C GLN A 224 -20.30 2.74 16.49
N ASP A 225 -20.76 2.89 15.23
CA ASP A 225 -22.01 2.29 14.77
C ASP A 225 -21.88 0.76 14.75
N ALA A 226 -22.90 0.06 15.26
CA ALA A 226 -22.87 -1.40 15.40
C ALA A 226 -22.59 -2.12 14.07
N ASP A 227 -23.15 -1.62 12.97
CA ASP A 227 -22.91 -2.16 11.63
C ASP A 227 -21.49 -1.90 11.13
N ASN A 228 -20.91 -0.74 11.46
CA ASN A 228 -19.51 -0.44 11.12
C ASN A 228 -18.57 -1.40 11.85
N ILE A 229 -18.81 -1.61 13.15
CA ILE A 229 -18.06 -2.57 13.96
C ILE A 229 -18.22 -3.99 13.41
N ALA A 230 -19.45 -4.40 13.08
CA ALA A 230 -19.74 -5.71 12.52
C ALA A 230 -19.04 -5.93 11.17
N PHE A 231 -18.99 -4.92 10.31
CA PHE A 231 -18.27 -4.97 9.04
C PHE A 231 -16.79 -5.25 9.23
N HIS A 232 -16.12 -4.52 10.12
CA HIS A 232 -14.67 -4.68 10.35
C HIS A 232 -14.35 -6.01 11.07
N LYS A 233 -15.22 -6.48 11.97
CA LYS A 233 -15.13 -7.84 12.52
C LYS A 233 -15.25 -8.89 11.43
N GLU A 234 -16.12 -8.70 10.45
CA GLU A 234 -16.28 -9.61 9.32
C GLU A 234 -15.03 -9.64 8.43
N LEU A 235 -14.39 -8.48 8.19
CA LEU A 235 -13.09 -8.43 7.50
C LEU A 235 -12.03 -9.30 8.20
N TYR A 236 -11.91 -9.20 9.53
CA TYR A 236 -10.96 -10.05 10.27
C TYR A 236 -11.29 -11.55 10.20
N LYS A 237 -12.58 -11.91 10.25
CA LYS A 237 -12.99 -13.32 10.09
C LYS A 237 -12.62 -13.86 8.72
N ILE A 238 -12.92 -13.11 7.66
CA ILE A 238 -12.59 -13.49 6.28
C ILE A 238 -11.08 -13.54 6.09
N ALA A 239 -10.34 -12.53 6.56
CA ALA A 239 -8.87 -12.54 6.48
C ALA A 239 -8.28 -13.81 7.13
N LYS A 240 -8.79 -14.20 8.30
CA LYS A 240 -8.37 -15.42 8.99
C LYS A 240 -8.74 -16.69 8.20
N SER A 241 -9.97 -16.82 7.70
CA SER A 241 -10.38 -18.00 6.92
C SER A 241 -9.60 -18.14 5.61
N GLU A 242 -9.13 -17.02 5.08
CA GLU A 242 -8.35 -16.90 3.86
C GLU A 242 -6.83 -17.08 4.03
N GLY A 243 -6.38 -17.30 5.27
CA GLY A 243 -4.95 -17.40 5.61
C GLY A 243 -4.20 -16.07 5.49
N PHE A 244 -4.91 -14.94 5.41
CA PHE A 244 -4.34 -13.60 5.41
C PHE A 244 -4.10 -13.12 6.85
N ASN A 245 -3.20 -13.84 7.54
CA ASN A 245 -2.97 -13.72 8.98
C ASN A 245 -2.36 -12.39 9.43
N ASP A 246 -1.84 -11.60 8.47
CA ASP A 246 -1.18 -10.32 8.74
C ASP A 246 -2.08 -9.11 8.47
N PHE A 247 -3.38 -9.34 8.19
CA PHE A 247 -4.35 -8.27 7.98
C PHE A 247 -4.49 -7.36 9.20
N LYS A 248 -4.46 -6.04 8.98
CA LYS A 248 -4.56 -5.01 10.03
C LYS A 248 -5.52 -3.91 9.62
N ILE A 249 -6.16 -3.29 10.60
CA ILE A 249 -6.89 -2.03 10.43
C ILE A 249 -6.35 -1.04 11.44
N MET A 250 -5.91 0.14 10.98
CA MET A 250 -5.59 1.27 11.84
C MET A 250 -6.78 2.21 11.91
N TYR A 251 -7.15 2.58 13.14
CA TYR A 251 -8.15 3.61 13.44
C TYR A 251 -7.49 4.81 14.10
N TYR A 252 -7.56 5.95 13.43
CA TYR A 252 -7.45 7.24 14.09
C TYR A 252 -8.85 7.76 14.42
N THR A 253 -9.01 8.27 15.64
CA THR A 253 -10.27 8.84 16.13
C THR A 253 -9.95 10.13 16.87
N THR A 254 -10.99 10.92 17.17
CA THR A 254 -10.87 12.13 18.01
C THR A 254 -10.55 11.83 19.48
N SER A 255 -10.55 10.56 19.90
CA SER A 255 -10.24 10.18 21.27
C SER A 255 -8.73 10.21 21.53
N SER A 256 -8.30 11.03 22.49
CA SER A 256 -6.88 11.16 22.85
C SER A 256 -6.32 10.03 23.70
N ARG A 257 -7.15 9.04 24.09
CA ARG A 257 -6.77 7.91 24.95
C ARG A 257 -7.53 6.64 24.57
N LEU A 258 -6.87 5.50 24.66
CA LEU A 258 -7.52 4.20 24.58
C LEU A 258 -8.05 3.79 25.96
N THR A 259 -9.33 3.45 26.04
CA THR A 259 -10.03 3.03 27.26
C THR A 259 -10.75 1.70 26.99
N SER A 260 -11.15 0.98 28.04
CA SER A 260 -11.93 -0.26 27.88
C SER A 260 -13.26 -0.02 27.14
N TYR A 261 -13.82 1.18 27.25
CA TYR A 261 -15.06 1.54 26.55
C TYR A 261 -14.83 1.74 25.05
N ASN A 262 -13.94 2.65 24.65
CA ASN A 262 -13.75 2.96 23.23
C ASN A 262 -13.01 1.86 22.45
N SER A 263 -12.21 1.03 23.13
CA SER A 263 -11.60 -0.16 22.52
C SER A 263 -12.62 -1.22 22.11
N SER A 264 -13.85 -1.19 22.64
CA SER A 264 -14.91 -2.12 22.22
C SER A 264 -15.45 -1.85 20.80
N TYR A 265 -15.14 -0.67 20.24
CA TYR A 265 -15.53 -0.23 18.91
C TYR A 265 -14.43 -0.42 17.85
N MET A 266 -13.22 -0.79 18.28
CA MET A 266 -12.03 -0.99 17.44
C MET A 266 -11.71 -2.48 17.33
#